data_AF-A0A5K0VKW9-F1
#
_entry.id   AF-A0A5K0VKW9-F1
#
_cell.length_a   1.000
_cell.length_b   1.000
_cell.length_c   1.000
_cell.angle_alpha   90.00
_cell.angle_beta   90.00
_cell.angle_gamma   90.00
#
_symmetry.space_group_name_H-M   'P 1'
#
loop_
_entity.id
_entity.type
_entity.pdbx_description
1 polymer ?
#
loop_
_entity_poly.entity_id
_entity_poly.type
_entity_poly.pdbx_seq_one_letter_code
_entity_poly.pdbx_strand_id
1 'polypeptide(L)'
;IEEIGQKNVIQIVTNNESNYRKAKLIIEKRYSDIFTTSCAAHCIDLMLEVIDTSENVASIMTKARQIVKFIYNKQQTLDMMRTYTKGKELKRP
;
A
#
# COMPACT_ATOMS: atom_id res chain seq x y z
N ILE A 1 23.40 1.46 9.95
CA ILE A 1 24.54 0.54 9.74
C ILE A 1 25.72 0.96 10.60
N GLU A 2 26.22 2.19 10.49
CA GLU A 2 27.36 2.67 11.30
C GLU A 2 27.05 2.64 12.81
N GLU A 3 25.84 3.04 13.21
CA GLU A 3 25.39 3.01 14.61
C GLU A 3 25.20 1.59 15.17
N ILE A 4 24.59 0.70 14.38
CA ILE A 4 24.26 -0.68 14.80
C ILE A 4 25.44 -1.64 14.61
N GLY A 5 26.44 -1.26 13.81
CA GLY A 5 27.55 -2.10 13.34
C GLY A 5 27.18 -2.94 12.11
N GLN A 6 28.06 -2.95 11.10
CA GLN A 6 27.85 -3.68 9.84
C GLN A 6 27.54 -5.17 10.05
N LYS A 7 28.26 -5.83 10.97
CA LYS A 7 28.09 -7.26 11.25
C LYS A 7 26.71 -7.64 11.81
N ASN A 8 25.98 -6.64 12.32
CA ASN A 8 24.66 -6.83 12.92
C ASN A 8 23.51 -6.55 11.93
N VAL A 9 23.82 -6.22 10.68
CA VAL A 9 22.83 -5.97 9.63
C VAL A 9 23.05 -6.96 8.50
N ILE A 10 22.02 -7.74 8.17
CA ILE A 10 22.07 -8.73 7.08
C ILE A 10 21.26 -8.26 5.87
N GLN A 11 20.14 -7.58 6.11
CA GLN A 11 19.23 -7.17 5.06
C GLN A 11 18.62 -5.80 5.34
N ILE A 12 18.43 -5.02 4.27
CA ILE A 12 17.65 -3.79 4.29
C ILE A 12 16.45 -3.95 3.36
N VAL A 13 15.25 -3.82 3.93
CA VAL A 13 13.99 -3.83 3.18
C VAL A 13 13.52 -2.39 3.06
N THR A 14 13.39 -1.88 1.84
CA THR A 14 12.91 -0.51 1.59
C THR A 14 11.98 -0.46 0.37
N ASN A 15 11.13 0.56 0.28
CA ASN A 15 10.28 0.78 -0.90
C ASN A 15 11.12 1.00 -2.19
N ASN A 16 10.47 1.03 -3.34
CA ASN A 16 11.13 1.05 -4.64
C ASN A 16 11.12 2.45 -5.28
N GLU A 17 10.98 3.50 -4.48
CA GLU A 17 11.04 4.86 -5.04
C GLU A 17 12.45 5.17 -5.55
N SER A 18 12.53 6.11 -6.49
CA SER A 18 13.75 6.44 -7.23
C SER A 18 14.96 6.76 -6.35
N ASN A 19 14.72 7.44 -5.22
CA ASN A 19 15.75 7.81 -4.24
C ASN A 19 16.37 6.57 -3.57
N TYR A 20 15.54 5.58 -3.24
CA TYR A 20 15.99 4.36 -2.58
C TYR A 20 16.67 3.41 -3.54
N ARG A 21 16.35 3.45 -4.83
CA ARG A 21 17.09 2.65 -5.84
C ARG A 21 18.57 3.03 -5.89
N LYS A 22 18.90 4.33 -5.84
CA LYS A 22 20.29 4.80 -5.76
C LYS A 22 20.94 4.41 -4.43
N ALA A 23 20.22 4.56 -3.32
CA ALA A 23 20.72 4.21 -2.01
C ALA A 23 21.03 2.70 -1.89
N LYS A 24 20.17 1.82 -2.42
CA LYS A 24 20.40 0.36 -2.50
C LYS A 24 21.74 0.04 -3.16
N LEU A 25 21.97 0.61 -4.34
CA LEU A 25 23.23 0.41 -5.08
C LEU A 25 24.45 0.88 -4.28
N ILE A 26 24.36 2.04 -3.62
CA ILE A 26 25.46 2.57 -2.80
C ILE A 26 25.73 1.66 -1.60
N ILE A 27 24.68 1.18 -0.93
CA ILE A 27 24.79 0.30 0.23
C ILE A 27 25.41 -1.03 -0.16
N GLU A 28 24.93 -1.68 -1.22
CA GLU A 28 25.46 -2.98 -1.69
C GLU A 28 26.91 -2.86 -2.15
N LYS A 29 27.31 -1.71 -2.72
CA LYS A 29 28.71 -1.44 -3.07
C LYS A 29 29.61 -1.21 -1.85
N ARG A 30 29.08 -0.54 -0.83
CA ARG A 30 29.84 -0.16 0.38
C ARG A 30 29.92 -1.29 1.40
N TYR A 31 28.91 -2.16 1.44
CA TYR A 31 28.75 -3.22 2.42
C TYR A 31 28.41 -4.54 1.71
N SER A 32 29.44 -5.28 1.30
CA SER A 32 29.31 -6.51 0.49
C SER A 32 28.47 -7.62 1.12
N ASP A 33 28.34 -7.60 2.45
CA ASP A 33 27.63 -8.64 3.22
C ASP A 33 26.17 -8.26 3.51
N ILE A 34 25.72 -7.09 3.06
CA ILE A 34 24.37 -6.58 3.27
C ILE A 34 23.58 -6.65 1.97
N PHE A 35 22.45 -7.34 2.01
CA PHE A 35 21.52 -7.42 0.87
C PHE A 35 20.45 -6.34 0.97
N THR A 36 20.05 -5.75 -0.15
CA THR A 36 18.86 -4.90 -0.18
C THR A 36 17.73 -5.54 -0.99
N THR A 37 16.51 -5.44 -0.47
CA THR A 37 15.32 -5.94 -1.16
C THR A 37 14.22 -4.90 -1.17
N SER A 38 13.32 -5.02 -2.15
CA SER A 38 12.12 -4.19 -2.20
C SER A 38 11.08 -4.67 -1.18
N CYS A 39 10.41 -3.72 -0.55
CA CYS A 39 9.30 -3.99 0.35
C CYS A 39 8.15 -4.69 -0.40
N ALA A 40 7.80 -5.90 0.03
CA ALA A 40 6.73 -6.69 -0.58
C ALA A 40 5.37 -5.97 -0.52
N ALA A 41 5.06 -5.31 0.61
CA ALA A 41 3.82 -4.56 0.76
C ALA A 41 3.72 -3.42 -0.28
N HIS A 42 4.82 -2.70 -0.50
CA HIS A 42 4.87 -1.65 -1.53
C HIS A 42 4.80 -2.22 -2.95
N CYS A 43 5.41 -3.38 -3.20
CA CYS A 43 5.26 -4.06 -4.49
C CYS A 43 3.79 -4.45 -4.76
N ILE A 44 3.08 -4.95 -3.74
CA ILE A 44 1.65 -5.28 -3.86
C ILE A 44 0.82 -4.02 -4.12
N ASP A 45 1.11 -2.93 -3.42
CA ASP A 45 0.45 -1.63 -3.62
C ASP A 45 0.57 -1.16 -5.08
N LEU A 46 1.78 -1.19 -5.64
CA LEU A 46 2.02 -0.85 -7.06
C LEU A 46 1.28 -1.80 -8.02
N MET A 47 1.22 -3.10 -7.71
CA MET A 47 0.43 -4.05 -8.53
C MET A 47 -1.06 -3.69 -8.51
N LEU A 48 -1.59 -3.29 -7.36
CA LEU A 48 -2.99 -2.88 -7.21
C LEU A 48 -3.28 -1.55 -7.89
N GLU A 49 -2.35 -0.58 -7.85
CA GLU A 49 -2.48 0.67 -8.59
C GLU A 49 -2.60 0.40 -10.09
N VAL A 50 -1.76 -0.47 -10.64
CA VAL A 50 -1.84 -0.86 -12.06
C VAL A 50 -3.19 -1.50 -12.37
N ILE A 51 -3.71 -2.36 -11.49
CA ILE A 51 -5.06 -2.94 -11.64
C ILE A 51 -6.15 -1.86 -11.62
N ASP A 52 -6.06 -0.87 -10.72
CA ASP A 52 -7.04 0.24 -10.62
C ASP A 52 -7.05 1.10 -11.91
N THR A 53 -5.95 1.15 -12.67
CA THR A 53 -5.89 1.88 -13.95
C THR A 53 -6.59 1.18 -15.12
N SER A 54 -6.94 -0.11 -15.00
CA SER A 54 -7.71 -0.81 -16.04
C SER A 54 -9.10 -0.18 -16.20
N GLU A 55 -9.51 0.20 -17.42
CA GLU A 55 -10.77 0.95 -17.65
C GLU A 55 -12.00 0.30 -17.00
N ASN A 56 -12.10 -1.03 -17.09
CA ASN A 56 -13.19 -1.79 -16.49
C ASN A 56 -13.18 -1.67 -14.95
N VAL A 57 -11.99 -1.75 -14.33
CA VAL A 57 -11.82 -1.63 -12.88
C VAL A 57 -12.05 -0.19 -12.43
N ALA A 58 -11.46 0.79 -13.10
CA ALA A 58 -11.57 2.21 -12.78
C ALA A 58 -13.04 2.67 -12.75
N SER A 59 -13.84 2.23 -13.74
CA SER A 59 -15.28 2.55 -13.81
C SER A 59 -16.06 1.95 -12.64
N ILE A 60 -15.80 0.68 -12.30
CA ILE A 60 -16.41 0.00 -11.14
C ILE A 60 -16.02 0.70 -9.84
N MET A 61 -14.73 1.00 -9.65
CA MET A 61 -14.21 1.64 -8.45
C MET A 61 -14.76 3.04 -8.27
N THR A 62 -14.95 3.80 -9.35
CA THR A 62 -15.61 5.11 -9.32
C THR A 62 -17.04 5.01 -8.79
N LYS A 63 -17.84 4.06 -9.31
CA LYS A 63 -19.22 3.83 -8.83
C LYS A 63 -19.25 3.35 -7.38
N ALA A 64 -18.35 2.43 -7.01
CA ALA A 64 -18.24 1.94 -5.64
C ALA A 64 -17.95 3.08 -4.65
N ARG A 65 -16.99 3.97 -4.96
CA ARG A 65 -16.68 5.16 -4.16
C ARG A 65 -17.89 6.09 -4.00
N GLN A 66 -18.68 6.29 -5.06
CA GLN A 66 -19.92 7.08 -5.01
C GLN A 66 -20.98 6.45 -4.10
N ILE A 67 -21.18 5.13 -4.18
CA ILE A 67 -22.11 4.40 -3.30
C ILE A 67 -21.68 4.50 -1.84
N VAL A 68 -20.40 4.24 -1.55
CA VAL A 68 -19.85 4.35 -0.19
C VAL A 68 -20.07 5.76 0.36
N LYS A 69 -19.75 6.80 -0.45
CA LYS A 69 -19.98 8.20 -0.07
C LYS A 69 -21.46 8.49 0.21
N PHE A 70 -22.38 7.97 -0.62
CA PHE A 70 -23.81 8.12 -0.40
C PHE A 70 -24.27 7.46 0.91
N ILE A 71 -23.80 6.24 1.20
CA ILE A 71 -24.14 5.51 2.43
C ILE A 71 -23.68 6.30 3.66
N TYR A 72 -22.43 6.74 3.69
CA TYR A 72 -21.87 7.42 4.87
C TYR A 72 -22.37 8.85 5.05
N ASN A 73 -22.80 9.53 3.99
CA ASN A 73 -23.30 10.91 4.09
C ASN A 73 -24.76 11.00 4.59
N LYS A 74 -25.50 9.89 4.64
CA LYS A 74 -26.90 9.86 5.05
C LYS A 74 -27.10 8.92 6.22
N GLN A 75 -27.45 9.45 7.39
CA GLN A 75 -27.63 8.68 8.62
C GLN A 75 -28.59 7.49 8.43
N GLN A 76 -29.75 7.71 7.80
CA GLN A 76 -30.72 6.65 7.53
C GLN A 76 -30.13 5.50 6.69
N THR A 77 -29.36 5.82 5.64
CA THR A 77 -28.72 4.81 4.79
C THR A 77 -27.60 4.08 5.54
N LEU A 78 -26.82 4.79 6.36
CA LEU A 78 -25.78 4.22 7.20
C LEU A 78 -26.37 3.24 8.23
N ASP A 79 -27.45 3.62 8.91
CA ASP A 79 -28.13 2.79 9.91
C ASP A 79 -28.74 1.54 9.26
N MET A 80 -29.32 1.70 8.06
CA MET A 80 -29.82 0.59 7.28
C MET A 80 -28.70 -0.39 6.91
N MET A 81 -27.57 0.13 6.38
CA MET A 81 -26.42 -0.69 6.04
C MET A 81 -25.93 -1.47 7.26
N ARG A 82 -25.70 -0.80 8.40
CA ARG A 82 -25.27 -1.44 9.65
C ARG A 82 -26.24 -2.50 10.15
N THR A 83 -27.54 -2.26 10.02
CA THR A 83 -28.58 -3.23 10.40
C THR A 83 -28.42 -4.53 9.58
N TYR A 84 -28.30 -4.41 8.25
CA TYR A 84 -28.20 -5.58 7.37
C TYR A 84 -26.81 -6.22 7.31
N THR A 85 -25.75 -5.46 7.60
CA THR A 85 -24.37 -5.99 7.62
C THR A 85 -23.92 -6.45 9.01
N LYS A 86 -24.79 -6.37 10.03
CA LYS A 86 -24.49 -6.66 11.44
C LYS A 86 -23.34 -5.78 11.97
N GLY A 87 -23.38 -4.49 11.64
CA GLY A 87 -22.41 -3.48 12.07
C GLY A 87 -21.09 -3.50 11.32
N LYS A 88 -20.95 -4.28 10.23
CA LYS A 88 -19.73 -4.22 9.40
C LYS A 88 -19.66 -2.90 8.67
N GLU A 89 -18.49 -2.29 8.71
CA GLU A 89 -18.19 -1.03 8.02
C GLU A 89 -17.60 -1.30 6.63
N LEU A 90 -17.90 -0.41 5.69
CA LEU A 90 -17.25 -0.40 4.39
C LEU A 90 -15.91 0.35 4.50
N LYS A 91 -15.00 0.09 3.57
CA LYS A 91 -13.79 0.91 3.46
C LYS A 91 -14.21 2.34 3.11
N ARG A 92 -13.93 3.28 4.03
CA ARG A 92 -14.22 4.71 3.81
C ARG A 92 -13.33 5.23 2.66
N PRO A 93 -13.87 6.13 1.80
CA PRO A 93 -13.09 6.76 0.74
C PRO A 93 -11.89 7.53 1.28
#